data_AF-A0A176U2C5-F1
#
_entry.id   AF-A0A176U2C5-F1
#
_cell.length_a   1.000
_cell.length_b   1.000
_cell.length_c   1.000
_cell.angle_alpha   90.00
_cell.angle_beta   90.00
_cell.angle_gamma   90.00
#
_symmetry.space_group_name_H-M   'P 1'
#
loop_
_entity.id
_entity.type
_entity.pdbx_description
1 polymer ?
#
loop_
_entity_poly.entity_id
_entity_poly.type
_entity_poly.pdbx_seq_one_letter_code
_entity_poly.pdbx_strand_id
1 'polypeptide(L)'
;MELRTAVSPRDVKTYTTQRLREEFLIQGLFVPGEIKLVYSHIDRIITGSATPAENALELTAGDELRAKYFCERRELGVINIGGKGTITVDGKVYTVDYKEGMYIGMGTQKIVFASEDASNPAKFYLNSAPAHRTYPTVLIKPEGTPEEGVVIVKDENKVELGSLELSNHRTICKYILPGQVESCQLEMGMTKLEPGSVWNTMPCHTHDRRMEVYLYFDIPEDAFVMHYMGEPQETRHIVMRNEEAVISPSWSIHSGSGSQAYTFIWGMVGENQDFDDMDGVDNKDIM
;
A
#
# COMPACT_ATOMS: atom_id res chain seq x y z
N MET A 1 14.98 -0.86 11.40
CA MET A 1 13.67 -0.52 10.80
C MET A 1 13.14 0.72 11.51
N GLU A 2 12.50 1.65 10.81
CA GLU A 2 11.80 2.74 11.51
C GLU A 2 10.55 2.17 12.20
N LEU A 3 10.23 2.60 13.42
CA LEU A 3 9.09 2.06 14.19
C LEU A 3 8.10 3.17 14.53
N ARG A 4 6.82 2.92 14.25
CA ARG A 4 5.68 3.80 14.56
C ARG A 4 4.76 3.11 15.56
N THR A 5 4.43 3.79 16.65
CA THR A 5 3.57 3.24 17.70
C THR A 5 2.09 3.37 17.37
N ALA A 6 1.24 2.57 18.01
CA ALA A 6 -0.20 2.80 17.97
C ALA A 6 -0.55 4.07 18.77
N VAL A 7 -1.60 4.77 18.33
CA VAL A 7 -2.01 6.08 18.87
C VAL A 7 -3.53 6.15 19.03
N SER A 8 -3.98 6.86 20.06
CA SER A 8 -5.41 7.05 20.34
C SER A 8 -5.95 8.29 19.61
N PRO A 9 -7.22 8.28 19.15
CA PRO A 9 -7.87 9.48 18.64
C PRO A 9 -7.87 10.64 19.66
N ARG A 10 -7.92 10.30 20.97
CA ARG A 10 -7.88 11.29 22.06
C ARG A 10 -6.59 12.10 22.09
N ASP A 11 -5.48 11.49 21.70
CA ASP A 11 -4.18 12.15 21.66
C ASP A 11 -4.01 12.91 20.33
N VAL A 12 -4.35 12.27 19.22
CA VAL A 12 -4.11 12.78 17.86
C VAL A 12 -4.83 14.10 17.59
N LYS A 13 -6.03 14.31 18.16
CA LYS A 13 -6.73 15.59 18.03
C LYS A 13 -5.93 16.79 18.56
N THR A 14 -4.94 16.57 19.41
CA THR A 14 -4.08 17.63 19.96
C THR A 14 -2.77 17.82 19.18
N TYR A 15 -2.50 16.98 18.17
CA TYR A 15 -1.24 16.99 17.47
C TYR A 15 -1.09 18.22 16.58
N THR A 16 0.12 18.76 16.56
CA THR A 16 0.53 19.77 15.59
C THR A 16 0.73 19.12 14.22
N THR A 17 0.83 19.95 13.17
CA THR A 17 1.17 19.47 11.82
C THR A 17 2.44 18.62 11.79
N GLN A 18 3.49 19.05 12.51
CA GLN A 18 4.74 18.29 12.58
C GLN A 18 4.53 16.93 13.26
N ARG A 19 3.80 16.91 14.37
CA ARG A 19 3.54 15.68 15.12
C ARG A 19 2.71 14.67 14.31
N LEU A 20 1.72 15.12 13.54
CA LEU A 20 0.99 14.25 12.60
C LEU A 20 1.93 13.60 11.58
N ARG A 21 2.85 14.38 11.00
CA ARG A 21 3.81 13.87 10.02
C ARG A 21 4.78 12.86 10.66
N GLU A 22 5.30 13.17 11.84
CA GLU A 22 6.20 12.27 12.59
C GLU A 22 5.55 10.94 12.96
N GLU A 23 4.23 10.87 13.10
CA GLU A 23 3.51 9.66 13.51
C GLU A 23 2.95 8.87 12.33
N PHE A 24 2.40 9.53 11.30
CA PHE A 24 1.66 8.86 10.23
C PHE A 24 2.32 8.91 8.85
N LEU A 25 3.06 9.98 8.55
CA LEU A 25 3.70 10.16 7.24
C LEU A 25 4.99 9.37 7.13
N ILE A 26 5.14 8.66 6.03
CA ILE A 26 6.35 7.94 5.64
C ILE A 26 6.92 8.60 4.39
N GLN A 27 8.10 9.20 4.54
CA GLN A 27 8.81 9.92 3.46
C GLN A 27 10.07 9.16 3.03
N GLY A 28 10.55 9.47 1.82
CA GLY A 28 11.82 8.94 1.31
C GLY A 28 11.85 7.42 1.27
N LEU A 29 10.77 6.80 0.78
CA LEU A 29 10.67 5.34 0.60
C LEU A 29 11.62 4.87 -0.51
N PHE A 30 11.56 5.48 -1.68
CA PHE A 30 12.23 4.95 -2.87
C PHE A 30 13.64 5.52 -3.06
N VAL A 31 14.54 5.17 -2.13
CA VAL A 31 15.96 5.53 -2.22
C VAL A 31 16.70 4.49 -3.07
N PRO A 32 17.32 4.86 -4.19
CA PRO A 32 18.06 3.93 -5.04
C PRO A 32 19.16 3.18 -4.28
N GLY A 33 19.19 1.85 -4.44
CA GLY A 33 20.14 0.97 -3.77
C GLY A 33 19.74 0.57 -2.34
N GLU A 34 18.55 0.93 -1.86
CA GLU A 34 18.12 0.66 -0.48
C GLU A 34 16.79 -0.11 -0.40
N ILE A 35 16.67 -0.88 0.68
CA ILE A 35 15.39 -1.35 1.20
C ILE A 35 15.06 -0.49 2.41
N LYS A 36 13.93 0.23 2.36
CA LYS A 36 13.42 1.00 3.50
C LYS A 36 12.16 0.35 4.04
N LEU A 37 12.13 0.13 5.35
CA LEU A 37 11.01 -0.53 6.03
C LEU A 37 10.59 0.29 7.26
N VAL A 38 9.27 0.43 7.43
CA VAL A 38 8.61 1.06 8.57
C VAL A 38 7.68 0.04 9.22
N TYR A 39 7.90 -0.24 10.50
CA TYR A 39 7.06 -1.13 11.31
C TYR A 39 6.02 -0.30 12.04
N SER A 40 4.74 -0.50 11.75
CA SER A 40 3.65 0.07 12.54
C SER A 40 3.19 -0.92 13.59
N HIS A 41 2.98 -0.48 14.83
CA HIS A 41 2.33 -1.29 15.87
C HIS A 41 0.83 -1.51 15.61
N ILE A 42 0.22 -0.74 14.70
CA ILE A 42 -1.16 -0.93 14.25
C ILE A 42 -1.17 -2.15 13.33
N ASP A 43 -1.79 -3.24 13.79
CA ASP A 43 -1.80 -4.58 13.17
C ASP A 43 -0.42 -5.17 12.80
N ARG A 44 0.66 -4.59 13.31
CA ARG A 44 2.04 -5.04 13.05
C ARG A 44 2.40 -5.05 11.57
N ILE A 45 1.73 -4.23 10.76
CA ILE A 45 2.04 -4.09 9.35
C ILE A 45 3.45 -3.48 9.20
N ILE A 46 4.20 -4.01 8.24
CA ILE A 46 5.44 -3.41 7.77
C ILE A 46 5.17 -2.86 6.38
N THR A 47 5.34 -1.55 6.24
CA THR A 47 5.26 -0.86 4.95
C THR A 47 6.66 -0.43 4.54
N GLY A 48 6.97 -0.50 3.25
CA GLY A 48 8.27 -0.10 2.79
C GLY A 48 8.45 -0.18 1.30
N SER A 49 9.70 -0.26 0.90
CA SER A 49 10.09 -0.29 -0.50
C SER A 49 11.44 -0.99 -0.66
N ALA A 50 11.65 -1.58 -1.82
CA ALA A 50 12.95 -1.98 -2.32
C ALA A 50 13.17 -1.29 -3.67
N THR A 51 14.23 -0.48 -3.78
CA THR A 51 14.56 0.23 -5.02
C THR A 51 15.95 -0.19 -5.49
N PRO A 52 16.11 -1.41 -6.05
CA PRO A 52 17.42 -1.88 -6.52
C PRO A 52 17.97 -0.98 -7.62
N ALA A 53 19.22 -0.56 -7.48
CA ALA A 53 19.92 0.22 -8.51
C ALA A 53 20.91 -0.70 -9.25
N GLU A 54 22.22 -0.46 -9.13
CA GLU A 54 23.26 -1.29 -9.74
C GLU A 54 23.32 -2.70 -9.15
N ASN A 55 22.98 -2.85 -7.86
CA ASN A 55 23.06 -4.11 -7.12
C ASN A 55 21.67 -4.61 -6.75
N ALA A 56 21.52 -5.93 -6.76
CA ALA A 56 20.34 -6.59 -6.23
C ALA A 56 20.25 -6.40 -4.70
N LEU A 57 19.03 -6.33 -4.17
CA LEU A 57 18.75 -6.12 -2.76
C LEU A 57 18.03 -7.33 -2.17
N GLU A 58 18.60 -7.93 -1.12
CA GLU A 58 18.00 -9.05 -0.41
C GLU A 58 17.19 -8.56 0.79
N LEU A 59 15.94 -9.01 0.89
CA LEU A 59 15.07 -8.71 2.02
C LEU A 59 15.38 -9.64 3.19
N THR A 60 16.08 -9.10 4.17
CA THR A 60 16.45 -9.83 5.40
C THR A 60 15.47 -9.56 6.53
N ALA A 61 15.33 -10.49 7.47
CA ALA A 61 14.65 -10.20 8.73
C ALA A 61 15.49 -9.20 9.55
N GLY A 62 14.91 -8.08 9.94
CA GLY A 62 15.49 -7.18 10.94
C GLY A 62 15.40 -7.76 12.35
N ASP A 63 16.22 -7.24 13.27
CA ASP A 63 16.23 -7.65 14.68
C ASP A 63 14.86 -7.50 15.37
N GLU A 64 14.05 -6.54 14.90
CA GLU A 64 12.71 -6.25 15.40
C GLU A 64 11.73 -7.42 15.19
N LEU A 65 11.98 -8.27 14.16
CA LEU A 65 11.14 -9.42 13.86
C LEU A 65 11.49 -10.66 14.69
N ARG A 66 12.73 -10.76 15.20
CA ARG A 66 13.24 -11.96 15.88
C ARG A 66 12.96 -13.25 15.08
N ALA A 67 13.14 -13.17 13.76
CA ALA A 67 12.90 -14.24 12.81
C ALA A 67 14.18 -14.60 12.06
N LYS A 68 14.28 -15.83 11.55
CA LYS A 68 15.42 -16.32 10.76
C LYS A 68 15.45 -15.71 9.36
N TYR A 69 14.27 -15.42 8.81
CA TYR A 69 14.07 -14.81 7.50
C TYR A 69 12.73 -14.04 7.50
N PHE A 70 12.56 -13.10 6.56
CA PHE A 70 11.51 -12.08 6.64
C PHE A 70 10.10 -12.67 6.70
N CYS A 71 9.79 -13.64 5.83
CA CYS A 71 8.48 -14.29 5.74
C CYS A 71 8.33 -15.55 6.62
N GLU A 72 9.16 -15.78 7.66
CA GLU A 72 9.01 -16.95 8.54
C GLU A 72 7.61 -17.06 9.15
N ARG A 73 7.02 -15.91 9.49
CA ARG A 73 5.68 -15.78 10.08
C ARG A 73 4.91 -14.60 9.49
N ARG A 74 5.21 -14.26 8.23
CA ARG A 74 4.64 -13.09 7.55
C ARG A 74 4.32 -13.44 6.11
N GLU A 75 3.34 -12.73 5.56
CA GLU A 75 3.09 -12.65 4.13
C GLU A 75 3.53 -11.28 3.61
N LEU A 76 3.76 -11.17 2.30
CA LEU A 76 4.25 -9.94 1.68
C LEU A 76 3.53 -9.72 0.34
N GLY A 77 2.92 -8.55 0.22
CA GLY A 77 2.44 -8.01 -1.05
C GLY A 77 3.44 -6.99 -1.60
N VAL A 78 3.67 -7.05 -2.90
CA VAL A 78 4.58 -6.17 -3.64
C VAL A 78 3.84 -5.58 -4.83
N ILE A 79 4.04 -4.30 -5.11
CA ILE A 79 3.62 -3.67 -6.37
C ILE A 79 4.76 -2.82 -6.90
N ASN A 80 5.14 -3.01 -8.16
CA ASN A 80 6.18 -2.20 -8.79
C ASN A 80 5.58 -0.90 -9.36
N ILE A 81 6.10 0.25 -8.94
CA ILE A 81 5.69 1.58 -9.44
C ILE A 81 6.79 2.26 -10.27
N GLY A 82 7.89 1.57 -10.56
CA GLY A 82 9.05 2.10 -11.27
C GLY A 82 9.30 1.39 -12.59
N GLY A 83 10.56 1.37 -13.02
CA GLY A 83 10.99 0.61 -14.19
C GLY A 83 10.85 -0.90 -13.99
N LYS A 84 11.09 -1.66 -15.06
CA LYS A 84 10.99 -3.12 -15.03
C LYS A 84 12.08 -3.73 -14.15
N GLY A 85 11.71 -4.75 -13.39
CA GLY A 85 12.65 -5.45 -12.51
C GLY A 85 12.32 -6.93 -12.35
N THR A 86 13.06 -7.58 -11.46
CA THR A 86 12.84 -8.97 -11.10
C THR A 86 12.75 -9.15 -9.59
N ILE A 87 11.93 -10.12 -9.19
CA ILE A 87 11.86 -10.62 -7.82
C ILE A 87 12.24 -12.10 -7.86
N THR A 88 13.31 -12.48 -7.18
CA THR A 88 13.70 -13.89 -7.03
C THR A 88 13.22 -14.40 -5.67
N VAL A 89 12.36 -15.42 -5.69
CA VAL A 89 11.78 -16.05 -4.51
C VAL A 89 12.25 -17.50 -4.43
N ASP A 90 13.05 -17.83 -3.40
CA ASP A 90 13.62 -19.16 -3.18
C ASP A 90 14.25 -19.77 -4.44
N GLY A 91 14.90 -18.93 -5.26
CA GLY A 91 15.57 -19.30 -6.51
C GLY A 91 14.71 -19.23 -7.78
N LYS A 92 13.38 -19.06 -7.68
CA LYS A 92 12.50 -18.81 -8.83
C LYS A 92 12.48 -17.32 -9.15
N VAL A 93 12.80 -16.97 -10.39
CA VAL A 93 12.84 -15.57 -10.87
C VAL A 93 11.49 -15.21 -11.47
N TYR A 94 10.95 -14.06 -11.06
CA TYR A 94 9.75 -13.44 -11.62
C TYR A 94 10.13 -12.10 -12.20
N THR A 95 9.75 -11.85 -13.46
CA THR A 95 9.82 -10.51 -14.05
C THR A 95 8.57 -9.75 -13.63
N VAL A 96 8.75 -8.53 -13.12
CA VAL A 96 7.68 -7.69 -12.60
C VAL A 96 7.77 -6.32 -13.25
N ASP A 97 6.85 -6.04 -14.17
CA ASP A 97 6.81 -4.77 -14.90
C ASP A 97 6.12 -3.65 -14.09
N TYR A 98 6.10 -2.45 -14.63
CA TYR A 98 5.37 -1.31 -14.06
C TYR A 98 3.90 -1.66 -13.85
N LYS A 99 3.39 -1.41 -12.64
CA LYS A 99 2.04 -1.74 -12.18
C LYS A 99 1.73 -3.24 -12.20
N GLU A 100 2.73 -4.11 -12.20
CA GLU A 100 2.55 -5.51 -11.81
C GLU A 100 2.80 -5.68 -10.31
N GLY A 101 2.14 -6.66 -9.71
CA GLY A 101 2.26 -6.98 -8.30
C GLY A 101 2.69 -8.42 -8.06
N MET A 102 2.91 -8.77 -6.81
CA MET A 102 3.27 -10.13 -6.41
C MET A 102 2.79 -10.36 -4.98
N TYR A 103 2.25 -11.55 -4.73
CA TYR A 103 2.02 -12.05 -3.37
C TYR A 103 3.06 -13.12 -3.05
N ILE A 104 3.70 -13.00 -1.89
CA ILE A 104 4.73 -13.93 -1.40
C ILE A 104 4.25 -14.48 -0.06
N GLY A 105 4.04 -15.80 -0.03
CA GLY A 105 3.45 -16.49 1.10
C GLY A 105 4.40 -16.69 2.28
N MET A 106 3.80 -16.98 3.44
CA MET A 106 4.53 -17.39 4.64
C MET A 106 5.41 -18.62 4.38
N GLY A 107 6.63 -18.60 4.91
CA GLY A 107 7.61 -19.69 4.80
C GLY A 107 8.66 -19.48 3.73
N THR A 108 8.50 -18.48 2.85
CA THR A 108 9.54 -18.09 1.88
C THR A 108 10.80 -17.60 2.60
N GLN A 109 11.95 -18.15 2.24
CA GLN A 109 13.21 -17.91 2.97
C GLN A 109 14.04 -16.78 2.37
N LYS A 110 14.12 -16.72 1.04
CA LYS A 110 14.98 -15.77 0.33
C LYS A 110 14.18 -14.99 -0.72
N ILE A 111 14.21 -13.67 -0.59
CA ILE A 111 13.56 -12.72 -1.50
C ILE A 111 14.61 -11.70 -1.94
N VAL A 112 14.87 -11.61 -3.23
CA VAL A 112 15.88 -10.70 -3.81
C VAL A 112 15.24 -9.87 -4.91
N PHE A 113 15.39 -8.55 -4.82
CA PHE A 113 14.91 -7.58 -5.80
C PHE A 113 16.06 -7.11 -6.69
N ALA A 114 15.82 -6.98 -7.99
CA ALA A 114 16.77 -6.38 -8.93
C ALA A 114 16.05 -5.52 -9.98
N SER A 115 16.75 -4.52 -10.51
CA SER A 115 16.29 -3.73 -11.65
C SER A 115 16.86 -4.26 -12.95
N GLU A 116 16.10 -4.17 -14.03
CA GLU A 116 16.59 -4.48 -15.38
C GLU A 116 17.50 -3.36 -15.90
N ASP A 117 17.21 -2.12 -15.52
CA ASP A 117 17.99 -0.92 -15.86
C ASP A 117 18.21 -0.05 -14.62
N ALA A 118 19.48 0.17 -14.24
CA ALA A 118 19.82 0.99 -13.07
C ALA A 118 19.52 2.49 -13.27
N SER A 119 19.42 2.96 -14.52
CA SER A 119 19.06 4.36 -14.83
C SER A 119 17.55 4.62 -14.73
N ASN A 120 16.74 3.57 -14.80
CA ASN A 120 15.31 3.58 -14.56
C ASN A 120 14.94 2.43 -13.62
N PRO A 121 15.30 2.53 -12.32
CA PRO A 121 15.19 1.41 -11.41
C PRO A 121 13.72 1.02 -11.16
N ALA A 122 13.50 -0.26 -10.93
CA ALA A 122 12.27 -0.75 -10.34
C ALA A 122 12.08 -0.17 -8.94
N LYS A 123 10.81 0.14 -8.61
CA LYS A 123 10.41 0.71 -7.34
C LYS A 123 9.35 -0.20 -6.73
N PHE A 124 9.80 -1.23 -6.02
CA PHE A 124 8.91 -2.21 -5.41
C PHE A 124 8.35 -1.66 -4.11
N TYR A 125 7.08 -1.28 -4.08
CA TYR A 125 6.37 -0.95 -2.84
C TYR A 125 5.94 -2.24 -2.12
N LEU A 126 6.12 -2.27 -0.80
CA LEU A 126 5.99 -3.47 0.03
C LEU A 126 4.97 -3.23 1.15
N ASN A 127 4.04 -4.16 1.33
CA ASN A 127 3.24 -4.28 2.56
C ASN A 127 3.30 -5.71 3.07
N SER A 128 3.65 -5.89 4.34
CA SER A 128 3.77 -7.20 4.98
C SER A 128 3.00 -7.28 6.29
N ALA A 129 2.22 -8.34 6.43
CA ALA A 129 1.42 -8.63 7.60
C ALA A 129 1.86 -9.94 8.26
N PRO A 130 1.63 -10.13 9.58
CA PRO A 130 1.74 -11.45 10.20
C PRO A 130 0.86 -12.48 9.47
N ALA A 131 1.38 -13.68 9.28
CA ALA A 131 0.66 -14.77 8.62
C ALA A 131 0.73 -16.03 9.48
N HIS A 132 -0.33 -16.83 9.42
CA HIS A 132 -0.46 -18.08 10.18
C HIS A 132 -0.73 -19.29 9.29
N ARG A 133 -0.86 -19.05 7.98
CA ARG A 133 -1.04 -20.05 6.94
C ARG A 133 -0.18 -19.68 5.74
N THR A 134 0.41 -20.68 5.11
CA THR A 134 1.08 -20.50 3.82
C THR A 134 0.04 -20.54 2.71
N TYR A 135 0.01 -19.48 1.89
CA TYR A 135 -0.67 -19.46 0.61
C TYR A 135 0.36 -19.42 -0.53
N PRO A 136 -0.01 -19.83 -1.76
CA PRO A 136 0.92 -19.89 -2.88
C PRO A 136 1.47 -18.51 -3.29
N THR A 137 2.78 -18.45 -3.53
CA THR A 137 3.43 -17.26 -4.11
C THR A 137 3.03 -17.12 -5.59
N VAL A 138 2.49 -15.95 -5.95
CA VAL A 138 1.98 -15.66 -7.30
C VAL A 138 2.40 -14.27 -7.77
N LEU A 139 2.76 -14.17 -9.05
CA LEU A 139 2.83 -12.91 -9.78
C LEU A 139 1.42 -12.45 -10.11
N ILE A 140 1.14 -11.16 -9.99
CA ILE A 140 -0.17 -10.56 -10.20
C ILE A 140 -0.04 -9.56 -11.33
N LYS A 141 -0.80 -9.74 -12.41
CA LYS A 141 -0.80 -8.82 -13.55
C LYS A 141 -2.19 -8.20 -13.73
N PRO A 142 -2.31 -6.87 -13.94
CA PRO A 142 -3.60 -6.27 -14.28
C PRO A 142 -4.21 -6.84 -15.56
N GLU A 143 -3.35 -7.14 -16.54
CA GLU A 143 -3.72 -7.67 -17.85
C GLU A 143 -2.72 -8.75 -18.29
N GLY A 144 -3.14 -9.63 -19.18
CA GLY A 144 -2.30 -10.70 -19.71
C GLY A 144 -3.03 -12.02 -19.80
N THR A 145 -2.27 -13.11 -19.82
CA THR A 145 -2.81 -14.48 -19.88
C THR A 145 -2.43 -15.22 -18.60
N PRO A 146 -3.38 -15.92 -17.94
CA PRO A 146 -3.08 -16.75 -16.78
C PRO A 146 -2.08 -17.86 -17.13
N GLU A 147 -1.13 -18.11 -16.25
CA GLU A 147 -0.18 -19.21 -16.35
C GLU A 147 0.25 -19.67 -14.95
N GLU A 148 1.07 -20.71 -14.85
CA GLU A 148 1.44 -21.27 -13.56
C GLU A 148 2.18 -20.26 -12.67
N GLY A 149 1.56 -19.90 -11.55
CA GLY A 149 2.08 -18.88 -10.64
C GLY A 149 1.88 -17.45 -11.11
N VAL A 150 1.00 -17.21 -12.09
CA VAL A 150 0.58 -15.88 -12.55
C VAL A 150 -0.94 -15.77 -12.48
N VAL A 151 -1.41 -14.78 -11.72
CA VAL A 151 -2.81 -14.42 -11.57
C VAL A 151 -3.07 -13.14 -12.37
N ILE A 152 -4.07 -13.17 -13.24
CA ILE A 152 -4.56 -11.96 -13.90
C ILE A 152 -5.69 -11.38 -13.05
N VAL A 153 -5.65 -10.07 -12.78
CA VAL A 153 -6.73 -9.41 -12.04
C VAL A 153 -8.03 -9.58 -12.81
N LYS A 154 -9.05 -10.12 -12.13
CA LYS A 154 -10.35 -10.39 -12.72
C LYS A 154 -11.08 -9.09 -13.06
N ASP A 155 -11.95 -9.13 -14.06
CA ASP A 155 -12.66 -7.93 -14.50
C ASP A 155 -13.61 -7.40 -13.43
N GLU A 156 -14.24 -8.26 -12.62
CA GLU A 156 -15.05 -7.80 -11.47
C GLU A 156 -14.25 -7.07 -10.38
N ASN A 157 -12.93 -7.24 -10.38
CA ASN A 157 -11.99 -6.58 -9.47
C ASN A 157 -11.36 -5.31 -10.08
N LYS A 158 -11.78 -4.94 -11.30
CA LYS A 158 -11.46 -3.67 -11.97
C LYS A 158 -12.71 -2.79 -11.98
N VAL A 159 -12.81 -1.91 -10.99
CA VAL A 159 -14.04 -1.16 -10.72
C VAL A 159 -13.85 0.30 -11.09
N GLU A 160 -14.59 0.77 -12.09
CA GLU A 160 -14.69 2.19 -12.43
C GLU A 160 -15.81 2.83 -11.60
N LEU A 161 -15.50 3.93 -10.91
CA LEU A 161 -16.41 4.61 -10.01
C LEU A 161 -16.33 6.12 -10.16
N GLY A 162 -17.39 6.80 -9.70
CA GLY A 162 -17.44 8.25 -9.62
C GLY A 162 -17.74 8.92 -10.95
N SER A 163 -17.57 10.24 -10.99
CA SER A 163 -17.73 11.04 -12.20
C SER A 163 -16.89 12.32 -12.13
N LEU A 164 -16.73 12.99 -13.27
CA LEU A 164 -15.98 14.25 -13.34
C LEU A 164 -16.67 15.36 -12.53
N GLU A 165 -18.00 15.41 -12.54
CA GLU A 165 -18.81 16.40 -11.82
C GLU A 165 -18.61 16.30 -10.30
N LEU A 166 -18.38 15.07 -9.80
CA LEU A 166 -18.05 14.81 -8.40
C LEU A 166 -16.55 14.92 -8.12
N SER A 167 -15.74 15.19 -9.16
CA SER A 167 -14.28 15.24 -9.11
C SER A 167 -13.65 13.97 -8.50
N ASN A 168 -14.28 12.81 -8.70
CA ASN A 168 -13.85 11.54 -8.12
C ASN A 168 -13.88 10.37 -9.14
N HIS A 169 -13.90 10.65 -10.45
CA HIS A 169 -13.82 9.63 -11.48
C HIS A 169 -12.48 8.89 -11.39
N ARG A 170 -12.55 7.57 -11.19
CA ARG A 170 -11.37 6.74 -10.91
C ARG A 170 -11.60 5.29 -11.29
N THR A 171 -10.49 4.59 -11.53
CA THR A 171 -10.45 3.15 -11.77
C THR A 171 -9.69 2.46 -10.65
N ILE A 172 -10.34 1.52 -9.97
CA ILE A 172 -9.76 0.68 -8.92
C ILE A 172 -9.37 -0.66 -9.55
N CYS A 173 -8.16 -1.14 -9.26
CA CYS A 173 -7.68 -2.47 -9.60
C CYS A 173 -7.27 -3.18 -8.31
N LYS A 174 -8.00 -4.24 -7.92
CA LYS A 174 -7.75 -4.98 -6.68
C LYS A 174 -6.78 -6.14 -6.95
N TYR A 175 -5.59 -6.12 -6.34
CA TYR A 175 -4.50 -7.07 -6.63
C TYR A 175 -4.59 -8.28 -5.71
N ILE A 176 -4.62 -8.04 -4.39
CA ILE A 176 -4.74 -9.07 -3.36
C ILE A 176 -6.09 -8.89 -2.70
N LEU A 177 -6.98 -9.86 -2.92
CA LEU A 177 -8.36 -9.87 -2.44
C LEU A 177 -8.85 -11.33 -2.39
N PRO A 178 -9.64 -11.73 -1.38
CA PRO A 178 -10.27 -13.04 -1.33
C PRO A 178 -10.98 -13.42 -2.64
N GLY A 179 -10.83 -14.68 -3.05
CA GLY A 179 -11.39 -15.20 -4.31
C GLY A 179 -10.54 -14.91 -5.56
N GLN A 180 -9.48 -14.11 -5.47
CA GLN A 180 -8.49 -13.90 -6.53
C GLN A 180 -7.09 -14.32 -6.10
N VAL A 181 -6.57 -13.72 -5.03
CA VAL A 181 -5.30 -14.10 -4.40
C VAL A 181 -5.57 -14.29 -2.92
N GLU A 182 -5.53 -15.54 -2.48
CA GLU A 182 -5.76 -15.88 -1.08
C GLU A 182 -4.57 -15.42 -0.22
N SER A 183 -4.87 -14.79 0.90
CA SER A 183 -3.93 -14.29 1.90
C SER A 183 -4.46 -14.56 3.31
N CYS A 184 -3.66 -14.35 4.35
CA CYS A 184 -4.14 -14.48 5.73
C CYS A 184 -4.99 -13.28 6.14
N GLN A 185 -4.55 -12.08 5.81
CA GLN A 185 -5.22 -10.83 6.16
C GLN A 185 -4.88 -9.67 5.21
N LEU A 186 -3.76 -9.76 4.48
CA LEU A 186 -3.31 -8.70 3.60
C LEU A 186 -4.22 -8.56 2.38
N GLU A 187 -4.76 -7.37 2.18
CA GLU A 187 -5.42 -6.94 0.96
C GLU A 187 -4.67 -5.75 0.36
N MET A 188 -4.62 -5.67 -0.97
CA MET A 188 -3.96 -4.57 -1.67
C MET A 188 -4.63 -4.27 -2.99
N GLY A 189 -4.65 -2.99 -3.36
CA GLY A 189 -5.06 -2.56 -4.67
C GLY A 189 -4.46 -1.22 -5.05
N MET A 190 -4.67 -0.86 -6.31
CA MET A 190 -4.22 0.39 -6.90
C MET A 190 -5.41 1.12 -7.48
N THR A 191 -5.48 2.42 -7.25
CA THR A 191 -6.53 3.27 -7.80
C THR A 191 -5.87 4.41 -8.56
N LYS A 192 -6.32 4.61 -9.81
CA LYS A 192 -5.91 5.71 -10.66
C LYS A 192 -7.07 6.70 -10.79
N LEU A 193 -6.82 7.98 -10.51
CA LEU A 193 -7.79 9.03 -10.75
C LEU A 193 -7.71 9.46 -12.22
N GLU A 194 -8.87 9.67 -12.84
CA GLU A 194 -8.93 10.19 -14.20
C GLU A 194 -8.67 11.70 -14.23
N PRO A 195 -8.14 12.26 -15.35
CA PRO A 195 -7.86 13.68 -15.46
C PRO A 195 -9.05 14.57 -15.07
N GLY A 196 -8.78 15.57 -14.22
CA GLY A 196 -9.82 16.46 -13.68
C GLY A 196 -10.50 15.95 -12.41
N SER A 197 -10.24 14.72 -11.99
CA SER A 197 -10.66 14.20 -10.69
C SER A 197 -9.53 14.26 -9.68
N VAL A 198 -9.88 14.63 -8.45
CA VAL A 198 -8.92 14.86 -7.36
C VAL A 198 -9.26 14.12 -6.08
N TRP A 199 -10.50 13.64 -5.92
CA TRP A 199 -10.95 12.95 -4.72
C TRP A 199 -10.79 11.44 -4.82
N ASN A 200 -10.14 10.84 -3.83
CA ASN A 200 -10.33 9.43 -3.50
C ASN A 200 -11.26 9.28 -2.27
N THR A 201 -11.84 8.08 -2.09
CA THR A 201 -12.61 7.70 -0.89
C THR A 201 -13.54 8.82 -0.37
N MET A 202 -14.41 9.30 -1.26
CA MET A 202 -15.41 10.33 -0.95
C MET A 202 -16.77 9.90 -1.54
N PRO A 203 -17.83 9.68 -0.73
CA PRO A 203 -17.86 9.80 0.74
C PRO A 203 -16.85 8.89 1.45
N CYS A 204 -16.37 9.31 2.63
CA CYS A 204 -15.39 8.57 3.40
C CYS A 204 -16.04 7.52 4.32
N HIS A 205 -15.21 6.70 4.96
CA HIS A 205 -15.63 5.69 5.90
C HIS A 205 -14.53 5.43 6.93
N THR A 206 -14.87 4.69 7.98
CA THR A 206 -13.91 4.05 8.90
C THR A 206 -14.09 2.53 8.86
N HIS A 207 -13.15 1.78 9.41
CA HIS A 207 -13.26 0.33 9.58
C HIS A 207 -12.60 -0.09 10.91
N ASP A 208 -13.40 -0.24 11.97
CA ASP A 208 -12.87 -0.53 13.32
C ASP A 208 -12.09 -1.86 13.42
N ARG A 209 -12.34 -2.79 12.48
CA ARG A 209 -11.75 -4.14 12.44
C ARG A 209 -10.48 -4.24 11.58
N ARG A 210 -10.11 -3.17 10.88
CA ARG A 210 -9.00 -3.15 9.91
C ARG A 210 -8.20 -1.85 10.00
N MET A 211 -7.05 -1.79 9.38
CA MET A 211 -6.25 -0.58 9.22
C MET A 211 -5.75 -0.50 7.78
N GLU A 212 -5.44 0.70 7.30
CA GLU A 212 -4.95 0.90 5.93
C GLU A 212 -3.65 1.70 5.90
N VAL A 213 -2.88 1.50 4.82
CA VAL A 213 -1.73 2.33 4.47
C VAL A 213 -1.83 2.73 3.00
N TYR A 214 -1.74 4.04 2.74
CA TYR A 214 -1.86 4.62 1.40
C TYR A 214 -0.50 5.08 0.92
N LEU A 215 -0.07 4.65 -0.26
CA LEU A 215 1.05 5.23 -1.00
C LEU A 215 0.51 6.07 -2.15
N TYR A 216 0.89 7.35 -2.21
CA TYR A 216 0.55 8.23 -3.32
C TYR A 216 1.71 8.34 -4.32
N PHE A 217 1.43 8.22 -5.62
CA PHE A 217 2.44 8.33 -6.68
C PHE A 217 1.81 8.79 -8.00
N ASP A 218 2.62 8.92 -9.06
CA ASP A 218 2.24 9.61 -10.30
C ASP A 218 1.72 11.05 -10.01
N ILE A 219 2.21 11.70 -8.95
CA ILE A 219 1.88 13.08 -8.59
C ILE A 219 2.87 14.01 -9.32
N PRO A 220 2.40 14.99 -10.11
CA PRO A 220 3.28 16.00 -10.72
C PRO A 220 4.13 16.75 -9.70
N GLU A 221 5.33 17.21 -10.09
CA GLU A 221 6.30 17.84 -9.18
C GLU A 221 5.73 19.05 -8.38
N ASP A 222 4.93 19.89 -9.04
CA ASP A 222 4.25 21.04 -8.42
C ASP A 222 2.84 20.71 -7.88
N ALA A 223 2.53 19.42 -7.75
CA ALA A 223 1.27 18.95 -7.18
C ALA A 223 1.46 18.38 -5.76
N PHE A 224 0.33 18.17 -5.07
CA PHE A 224 0.26 17.56 -3.75
C PHE A 224 -1.09 16.91 -3.55
N VAL A 225 -1.19 16.08 -2.51
CA VAL A 225 -2.47 15.55 -2.01
C VAL A 225 -2.65 15.99 -0.57
N MET A 226 -3.83 16.53 -0.24
CA MET A 226 -4.29 16.68 1.13
C MET A 226 -4.90 15.35 1.55
N HIS A 227 -4.14 14.53 2.28
CA HIS A 227 -4.67 13.31 2.87
C HIS A 227 -5.41 13.65 4.15
N TYR A 228 -6.72 13.42 4.17
CA TYR A 228 -7.60 13.59 5.31
C TYR A 228 -7.62 12.34 6.16
N MET A 229 -7.44 12.56 7.46
CA MET A 229 -7.43 11.53 8.50
C MET A 229 -8.14 12.07 9.74
N GLY A 230 -8.25 11.27 10.81
CA GLY A 230 -8.97 11.66 12.02
C GLY A 230 -10.30 10.92 12.18
N GLU A 231 -10.90 11.03 13.37
CA GLU A 231 -12.32 10.67 13.51
C GLU A 231 -13.18 11.60 12.64
N PRO A 232 -14.34 11.16 12.13
CA PRO A 232 -15.18 11.96 11.23
C PRO A 232 -15.55 13.38 11.75
N GLN A 233 -15.62 13.56 13.07
CA GLN A 233 -15.95 14.83 13.73
C GLN A 233 -14.73 15.66 14.16
N GLU A 234 -13.52 15.20 13.87
CA GLU A 234 -12.27 15.81 14.32
C GLU A 234 -11.18 15.58 13.25
N THR A 235 -11.51 15.88 12.00
CA THR A 235 -10.62 15.60 10.89
C THR A 235 -9.34 16.44 10.96
N ARG A 236 -8.26 15.88 10.41
CA ARG A 236 -6.95 16.50 10.22
C ARG A 236 -6.49 16.19 8.82
N HIS A 237 -5.41 16.85 8.40
CA HIS A 237 -4.80 16.54 7.11
C HIS A 237 -3.28 16.47 7.18
N ILE A 238 -2.72 15.75 6.23
CA ILE A 238 -1.29 15.72 5.94
C ILE A 238 -1.12 16.10 4.47
N VAL A 239 -0.25 17.08 4.20
CA VAL A 239 0.19 17.40 2.85
C VAL A 239 1.18 16.32 2.40
N MET A 240 0.78 15.55 1.39
CA MET A 240 1.52 14.47 0.77
C MET A 240 2.16 14.92 -0.54
N ARG A 241 3.36 14.42 -0.82
CA ARG A 241 4.08 14.55 -2.09
C ARG A 241 4.15 13.22 -2.83
N ASN A 242 4.66 13.27 -4.06
CA ASN A 242 4.90 12.07 -4.86
C ASN A 242 5.74 11.06 -4.08
N GLU A 243 5.35 9.78 -4.15
CA GLU A 243 6.06 8.65 -3.56
C GLU A 243 6.15 8.67 -2.01
N GLU A 244 5.19 9.35 -1.37
CA GLU A 244 5.01 9.32 0.10
C GLU A 244 3.84 8.41 0.49
N ALA A 245 3.98 7.75 1.65
CA ALA A 245 2.92 6.91 2.21
C ALA A 245 2.41 7.43 3.55
N VAL A 246 1.20 7.02 3.94
CA VAL A 246 0.56 7.43 5.19
C VAL A 246 -0.17 6.26 5.83
N ILE A 247 0.04 6.09 7.13
CA ILE A 247 -0.61 5.07 7.96
C ILE A 247 -1.95 5.62 8.45
N SER A 248 -3.04 4.88 8.20
CA SER A 248 -4.38 5.17 8.71
C SER A 248 -4.78 4.17 9.80
N PRO A 249 -4.86 4.59 11.07
CA PRO A 249 -5.45 3.77 12.14
C PRO A 249 -6.92 3.41 11.87
N SER A 250 -7.42 2.34 12.49
CA SER A 250 -8.80 1.84 12.32
C SER A 250 -9.90 2.87 12.59
N TRP A 251 -9.70 3.71 13.62
CA TRP A 251 -10.62 4.76 14.03
C TRP A 251 -10.61 5.99 13.09
N SER A 252 -9.66 6.05 12.15
CA SER A 252 -9.44 7.19 11.27
C SER A 252 -10.11 6.98 9.92
N ILE A 253 -10.70 8.05 9.38
CA ILE A 253 -10.98 8.11 7.94
C ILE A 253 -9.66 8.09 7.15
N HIS A 254 -9.76 7.78 5.87
CA HIS A 254 -8.64 7.86 4.92
C HIS A 254 -9.19 8.35 3.57
N SER A 255 -9.19 9.67 3.39
CA SER A 255 -9.62 10.30 2.15
C SER A 255 -8.54 11.26 1.67
N GLY A 256 -8.61 11.72 0.43
CA GLY A 256 -7.56 12.50 -0.18
C GLY A 256 -8.09 13.38 -1.29
N SER A 257 -7.65 14.64 -1.31
CA SER A 257 -7.88 15.55 -2.43
C SER A 257 -6.55 16.05 -3.01
N GLY A 258 -6.33 15.80 -4.29
CA GLY A 258 -5.16 16.27 -5.02
C GLY A 258 -5.30 17.71 -5.50
N SER A 259 -4.18 18.40 -5.75
CA SER A 259 -4.19 19.59 -6.59
C SER A 259 -4.27 19.25 -8.09
N GLN A 260 -3.97 18.01 -8.45
CA GLN A 260 -4.13 17.40 -9.78
C GLN A 260 -4.48 15.90 -9.61
N ALA A 261 -4.79 15.21 -10.71
CA ALA A 261 -5.00 13.75 -10.69
C ALA A 261 -3.70 13.01 -10.29
N TYR A 262 -3.86 11.87 -9.64
CA TYR A 262 -2.76 11.03 -9.12
C TYR A 262 -3.16 9.56 -9.11
N THR A 263 -2.20 8.68 -8.83
CA THR A 263 -2.42 7.27 -8.55
C THR A 263 -2.10 6.98 -7.09
N PHE A 264 -2.77 6.01 -6.48
CA PHE A 264 -2.38 5.53 -5.15
C PHE A 264 -2.52 4.02 -5.03
N ILE A 265 -1.71 3.42 -4.16
CA ILE A 265 -1.87 2.05 -3.68
C ILE A 265 -2.45 2.12 -2.28
N TRP A 266 -3.46 1.31 -2.01
CA TRP A 266 -3.96 1.03 -0.67
C TRP A 266 -3.55 -0.39 -0.29
N GLY A 267 -3.15 -0.58 0.96
CA GLY A 267 -3.02 -1.91 1.54
C GLY A 267 -3.68 -1.95 2.90
N MET A 268 -4.44 -3.01 3.13
CA MET A 268 -5.30 -3.19 4.28
C MET A 268 -4.95 -4.50 4.98
N VAL A 269 -5.02 -4.50 6.30
CA VAL A 269 -4.88 -5.69 7.16
C VAL A 269 -5.84 -5.56 8.34
N GLY A 270 -6.16 -6.67 9.01
CA GLY A 270 -6.98 -6.65 10.21
C GLY A 270 -7.61 -8.00 10.54
N GLU A 271 -8.72 -7.95 11.27
CA GLU A 271 -9.41 -9.15 11.77
C GLU A 271 -10.20 -9.89 10.68
N ASN A 272 -10.66 -9.19 9.64
CA ASN A 272 -11.38 -9.78 8.52
C ASN A 272 -10.90 -9.20 7.19
N GLN A 273 -11.36 -9.80 6.09
CA GLN A 273 -11.11 -9.37 4.71
C GLN A 273 -12.44 -9.10 3.98
N ASP A 274 -13.49 -8.75 4.74
CA ASP A 274 -14.76 -8.37 4.15
C ASP A 274 -14.65 -6.91 3.72
N PHE A 275 -14.41 -6.70 2.43
CA PHE A 275 -14.18 -5.38 1.86
C PHE A 275 -15.37 -4.44 2.06
N ASP A 276 -16.59 -4.97 2.13
CA ASP A 276 -17.82 -4.17 2.26
C ASP A 276 -18.18 -3.87 3.74
N ASP A 277 -17.45 -4.45 4.69
CA ASP A 277 -17.63 -4.24 6.13
C ASP A 277 -17.04 -2.90 6.58
N MET A 278 -17.69 -1.79 6.22
CA MET A 278 -17.25 -0.43 6.48
C MET A 278 -18.33 0.43 7.14
N ASP A 279 -17.91 1.38 7.97
CA ASP A 279 -18.78 2.36 8.61
C ASP A 279 -18.79 3.64 7.76
N GLY A 280 -19.73 3.72 6.81
CA GLY A 280 -19.88 4.86 5.91
C GLY A 280 -20.24 6.16 6.64
N VAL A 281 -19.62 7.26 6.23
CA VAL A 281 -19.86 8.60 6.80
C VAL A 281 -20.62 9.46 5.79
N ASP A 282 -21.78 9.99 6.15
CA ASP A 282 -22.48 10.99 5.32
C ASP A 282 -21.62 12.27 5.29
N ASN A 283 -21.44 12.85 4.10
CA ASN A 283 -20.69 14.10 3.93
C ASN A 283 -21.23 15.24 4.81
N LYS A 284 -22.52 15.23 5.18
CA LYS A 284 -23.13 16.21 6.08
C LYS A 284 -22.65 16.09 7.53
N ASP A 285 -22.10 14.94 7.90
CA ASP A 285 -21.64 14.65 9.25
C ASP A 285 -20.12 14.89 9.38
N ILE A 286 -19.40 15.31 8.34
CA ILE A 286 -17.95 15.57 8.45
C ILE A 286 -17.68 16.96 9.06
N MET A 287 -16.73 17.06 10.00
CA MET A 287 -16.24 18.32 10.58
C MET A 287 -14.76 18.61 10.30
#